data_AF-A0A364LMZ4-F1
#
_entry.id   AF-A0A364LMZ4-F1
#
_cell.length_a   1.000
_cell.length_b   1.000
_cell.length_c   1.000
_cell.angle_alpha   90.00
_cell.angle_beta   90.00
_cell.angle_gamma   90.00
#
_symmetry.space_group_name_H-M   'P 1'
#
loop_
_entity.id
_entity.type
_entity.pdbx_description
1 polymer ?
#
loop_
_entity_poly.entity_id
_entity_poly.type
_entity_poly.pdbx_seq_one_letter_code
_entity_poly.pdbx_strand_id
1 'polypeptide(L)'
;MSFVYLQGDKGKRLYDLSTVPLGVVVIEPNAATTLVILSHILEALNIESRWLECPLLWELANEPVCLRGKPINYIYDKNELARYFKGEVKYDPMHQVEAATLGGYFEPSAQQVLDFVIKNSKCSADFFVFDYAKCPPENAPERVSKQDMEALRRKREYLTKSEPSFFDRLCCSFFQEEKAPDPHDEWLLTERPPSGPNV
;
A
#
# COMPACT_ATOMS: atom_id res chain seq x y z
N MET A 1 -8.24 -11.65 1.74
CA MET A 1 -6.85 -12.13 1.95
C MET A 1 -6.04 -10.93 2.38
N SER A 2 -5.06 -11.08 3.27
CA SER A 2 -4.16 -9.97 3.64
C SER A 2 -2.76 -10.38 3.21
N PHE A 3 -2.06 -9.52 2.48
CA PHE A 3 -0.73 -9.80 1.99
C PHE A 3 0.25 -8.72 2.40
N VAL A 4 1.51 -9.12 2.55
CA VAL A 4 2.60 -8.28 3.04
C VAL A 4 3.87 -8.63 2.30
N TYR A 5 4.84 -7.73 2.28
CA TYR A 5 6.22 -8.10 1.94
C TYR A 5 7.10 -8.00 3.19
N LEU A 6 8.25 -8.65 3.16
CA LEU A 6 9.12 -8.71 4.33
C LEU A 6 10.01 -7.46 4.38
N GLN A 7 10.26 -6.96 5.58
CA GLN A 7 11.21 -5.88 5.75
C GLN A 7 12.62 -6.34 5.34
N GLY A 8 13.28 -5.58 4.47
CA GLY A 8 14.61 -5.92 3.95
C GLY A 8 14.59 -6.89 2.75
N ASP A 9 13.42 -7.37 2.33
CA ASP A 9 13.30 -8.10 1.06
C ASP A 9 13.45 -7.14 -0.12
N LYS A 10 14.60 -7.19 -0.79
CA LYS A 10 14.89 -6.37 -1.99
C LYS A 10 13.93 -6.66 -3.13
N GLY A 11 13.44 -7.89 -3.24
CA GLY A 11 12.46 -8.27 -4.26
C GLY A 11 11.05 -7.83 -3.93
N LYS A 12 10.81 -7.35 -2.69
CA LYS A 12 9.49 -7.02 -2.14
C LYS A 12 8.42 -8.07 -2.52
N ARG A 13 8.75 -9.36 -2.37
CA ARG A 13 7.82 -10.44 -2.72
C ARG A 13 6.62 -10.39 -1.78
N LEU A 14 5.42 -10.56 -2.33
CA LEU A 14 4.19 -10.58 -1.54
C LEU A 14 3.97 -11.97 -0.96
N TYR A 15 3.62 -12.03 0.32
CA TYR A 15 3.30 -13.23 1.06
C TYR A 15 1.92 -13.13 1.67
N ASP A 16 1.20 -14.25 1.75
CA ASP A 16 0.00 -14.34 2.57
C ASP A 16 0.40 -14.16 4.04
N LEU A 17 -0.12 -13.10 4.68
CA LEU A 17 0.19 -12.76 6.06
C LEU A 17 -0.10 -13.92 7.02
N SER A 18 -1.12 -14.73 6.75
CA SER A 18 -1.50 -15.87 7.59
C SER A 18 -0.45 -16.98 7.62
N THR A 19 0.43 -17.03 6.62
CA THR A 19 1.50 -18.02 6.48
C THR A 19 2.84 -17.55 7.02
N VAL A 20 2.98 -16.26 7.32
CA VAL A 20 4.23 -15.67 7.80
C VAL A 20 4.44 -16.00 9.29
N PRO A 21 5.59 -16.58 9.68
CA PRO A 21 5.88 -16.89 11.07
C PRO A 21 5.88 -15.65 11.99
N LEU A 22 5.41 -15.84 13.22
CA LEU A 22 5.56 -14.85 14.28
C LEU A 22 7.05 -14.53 14.50
N GLY A 23 7.42 -13.25 14.52
CA GLY A 23 8.81 -12.83 14.69
C GLY A 23 9.47 -12.31 13.41
N VAL A 24 8.81 -12.44 12.25
CA VAL A 24 9.26 -11.82 11.00
C VAL A 24 8.65 -10.43 10.90
N VAL A 25 9.46 -9.41 10.59
CA VAL A 25 8.95 -8.06 10.36
C VAL A 25 8.44 -7.93 8.94
N VAL A 26 7.21 -7.44 8.83
CA VAL A 26 6.44 -7.37 7.60
C VAL A 26 5.94 -5.95 7.38
N ILE A 27 5.71 -5.61 6.12
CA ILE A 27 5.19 -4.31 5.70
C ILE A 27 3.94 -4.54 4.85
N GLU A 28 2.85 -3.87 5.21
CA GLU A 28 1.62 -3.82 4.40
C GLU A 28 1.84 -2.83 3.25
N PRO A 29 1.79 -3.27 1.98
CA PRO A 29 2.01 -2.37 0.85
C PRO A 29 0.82 -1.44 0.66
N ASN A 30 1.08 -0.19 0.25
CA ASN A 30 0.05 0.69 -0.27
C ASN A 30 -0.25 0.36 -1.75
N ALA A 31 -1.22 1.06 -2.36
CA ALA A 31 -1.60 0.81 -3.75
C ALA A 31 -0.45 1.03 -4.75
N ALA A 32 0.35 2.10 -4.59
CA ALA A 32 1.44 2.41 -5.48
C ALA A 32 2.53 1.32 -5.45
N THR A 33 2.96 0.92 -4.25
CA THR A 33 3.93 -0.15 -4.06
C THR A 33 3.39 -1.49 -4.56
N THR A 34 2.10 -1.76 -4.35
CA THR A 34 1.46 -2.95 -4.89
C THR A 34 1.52 -2.97 -6.42
N LEU A 35 1.26 -1.84 -7.09
CA LEU A 35 1.36 -1.75 -8.56
C LEU A 35 2.75 -2.09 -9.06
N VAL A 36 3.79 -1.50 -8.45
CA VAL A 36 5.18 -1.73 -8.84
C VAL A 36 5.60 -3.18 -8.63
N ILE A 37 5.20 -3.80 -7.51
CA ILE A 37 5.54 -5.20 -7.26
C ILE A 37 4.84 -6.11 -8.29
N LEU A 38 3.56 -5.89 -8.53
CA LEU A 38 2.79 -6.68 -9.48
C LEU A 38 3.26 -6.48 -10.93
N SER A 39 3.68 -5.28 -11.32
CA SER A 39 4.23 -5.03 -12.66
C SER A 39 5.50 -5.83 -12.91
N HIS A 40 6.43 -5.86 -11.94
CA HIS A 40 7.65 -6.67 -12.04
C HIS A 40 7.35 -8.16 -12.11
N ILE A 41 6.35 -8.65 -11.37
CA ILE A 41 5.92 -10.05 -11.44
C ILE A 41 5.37 -10.38 -12.83
N LEU A 42 4.49 -9.52 -13.38
CA LEU A 42 3.95 -9.71 -14.73
C LEU A 42 5.04 -9.71 -15.80
N GLU A 43 6.02 -8.80 -15.68
CA GLU A 43 7.17 -8.72 -16.58
C GLU A 43 8.04 -9.99 -16.50
N ALA A 44 8.32 -10.48 -15.28
CA ALA A 44 9.07 -11.73 -15.07
C ALA A 44 8.32 -12.96 -15.64
N LEU A 45 6.99 -12.92 -15.64
CA LEU A 45 6.14 -13.94 -16.26
C LEU A 45 5.94 -13.74 -17.77
N ASN A 46 6.52 -12.69 -18.36
CA ASN A 46 6.37 -12.30 -19.76
C ASN A 46 4.88 -12.11 -20.16
N ILE A 47 4.09 -11.55 -19.26
CA ILE A 47 2.68 -11.20 -19.48
C ILE A 47 2.58 -9.73 -19.87
N GLU A 48 1.87 -9.42 -20.96
CA GLU A 48 1.62 -8.03 -21.35
C GLU A 48 0.91 -7.28 -20.21
N SER A 49 1.49 -6.16 -19.78
CA SER A 49 1.04 -5.38 -18.62
C SER A 49 0.73 -3.92 -18.93
N ARG A 50 0.64 -3.50 -20.21
CA ARG A 50 0.33 -2.11 -20.61
C ARG A 50 -1.00 -1.58 -20.05
N TRP A 51 -1.96 -2.48 -19.80
CA TRP A 51 -3.24 -2.13 -19.17
C TRP A 51 -3.11 -1.73 -17.68
N LEU A 52 -1.95 -1.94 -17.06
CA LEU A 52 -1.62 -1.49 -15.71
C LEU A 52 -1.15 -0.04 -15.67
N GLU A 53 -0.68 0.49 -16.80
CA GLU A 53 -0.19 1.86 -16.93
C GLU A 53 -1.34 2.86 -16.89
N CYS A 54 -1.07 4.04 -16.34
CA CYS A 54 -2.01 5.14 -16.32
C CYS A 54 -2.26 5.65 -17.75
N PRO A 55 -3.51 5.71 -18.24
CA PRO A 55 -3.80 6.15 -19.61
C PRO A 55 -3.39 7.59 -19.93
N LEU A 56 -3.19 8.42 -18.91
CA LEU A 56 -2.76 9.82 -19.05
C LEU A 56 -1.23 9.97 -19.03
N LEU A 57 -0.52 9.08 -18.32
CA LEU A 57 0.92 9.16 -18.08
C LEU A 57 1.71 8.17 -18.96
N TRP A 58 1.09 7.04 -19.32
CA TRP A 58 1.68 5.91 -20.04
C TRP A 58 2.83 5.25 -19.26
N GLU A 59 2.76 5.37 -17.94
CA GLU A 59 3.63 4.75 -16.94
C GLU A 59 2.77 4.34 -15.74
N LEU A 60 3.36 3.60 -14.80
CA LEU A 60 2.66 3.27 -13.54
C LEU A 60 2.37 4.54 -12.73
N ALA A 61 1.18 4.61 -12.14
CA ALA A 61 0.78 5.75 -11.32
C ALA A 61 1.57 5.80 -10.00
N ASN A 62 2.10 6.98 -9.67
CA ASN A 62 2.79 7.22 -8.40
C ASN A 62 1.79 7.43 -7.26
N GLU A 63 0.69 8.14 -7.55
CA GLU A 63 -0.47 8.29 -6.67
C GLU A 63 -1.69 7.67 -7.34
N PRO A 64 -1.89 6.34 -7.23
CA PRO A 64 -2.94 5.66 -7.98
C PRO A 64 -4.33 6.02 -7.48
N VAL A 65 -5.21 6.35 -8.41
CA VAL A 65 -6.63 6.62 -8.14
C VAL A 65 -7.52 5.93 -9.16
N CYS A 66 -8.71 5.52 -8.72
CA CYS A 66 -9.70 4.82 -9.51
C CYS A 66 -11.04 5.55 -9.46
N LEU A 67 -11.87 5.36 -10.49
CA LEU A 67 -13.21 5.92 -10.53
C LEU A 67 -14.10 5.27 -9.47
N ARG A 68 -14.77 6.08 -8.64
CA ARG A 68 -15.63 5.61 -7.54
C ARG A 68 -16.92 4.99 -8.09
N GLY A 69 -17.39 3.93 -7.42
CA GLY A 69 -18.68 3.31 -7.71
C GLY A 69 -18.71 2.47 -9.00
N LYS A 70 -17.55 2.22 -9.61
CA LYS A 70 -17.38 1.33 -10.76
C LYS A 70 -16.32 0.27 -10.46
N PRO A 71 -16.37 -0.89 -11.13
CA PRO A 71 -15.23 -1.81 -11.15
C PRO A 71 -13.98 -1.08 -11.65
N ILE A 72 -12.82 -1.41 -11.09
CA ILE A 72 -11.56 -0.86 -11.57
C ILE A 72 -11.30 -1.43 -12.96
N ASN A 73 -11.30 -0.56 -13.96
CA ASN A 73 -10.89 -0.88 -15.34
C ASN A 73 -9.62 -0.14 -15.73
N TYR A 74 -9.36 1.02 -15.12
CA TYR A 74 -8.17 1.84 -15.32
C TYR A 74 -7.74 2.42 -13.98
N ILE A 75 -6.43 2.58 -13.82
CA ILE A 75 -5.81 3.23 -12.69
C ILE A 75 -5.16 4.49 -13.22
N TYR A 76 -5.48 5.65 -12.64
CA TYR A 76 -4.93 6.94 -13.04
C TYR A 76 -3.91 7.43 -12.02
N ASP A 77 -3.01 8.30 -12.45
CA ASP A 77 -2.20 9.09 -11.52
C ASP A 77 -2.99 10.33 -11.07
N LYS A 78 -3.08 10.54 -9.76
CA LYS A 78 -3.86 11.62 -9.14
C LYS A 78 -3.43 13.00 -9.62
N ASN A 79 -2.13 13.23 -9.80
CA ASN A 79 -1.62 14.54 -10.20
C ASN A 79 -1.91 14.81 -11.67
N GLU A 80 -1.77 13.81 -12.54
CA GLU A 80 -2.16 13.92 -13.95
C GLU A 80 -3.68 14.09 -14.10
N LEU A 81 -4.46 13.39 -13.28
CA LEU A 81 -5.91 13.52 -13.28
C LEU A 81 -6.34 14.93 -12.82
N ALA A 82 -5.69 15.48 -11.80
CA ALA A 82 -5.92 16.86 -11.36
C ALA A 82 -5.60 17.87 -12.47
N ARG A 83 -4.50 17.67 -13.21
CA ARG A 83 -4.14 18.49 -14.38
C ARG A 83 -5.13 18.34 -15.53
N TYR A 84 -5.70 17.16 -15.73
CA TYR A 84 -6.71 16.92 -16.76
C TYR A 84 -8.00 17.72 -16.46
N PHE A 85 -8.51 17.62 -15.24
CA PHE A 85 -9.75 18.31 -14.87
C PHE A 85 -9.57 19.83 -14.74
N LYS A 86 -8.42 20.33 -14.27
CA LYS A 86 -8.20 21.78 -13.96
C LYS A 86 -9.35 22.43 -13.15
N GLY A 87 -10.06 21.64 -12.34
CA GLY A 87 -11.22 22.09 -11.55
C GLY A 87 -12.56 22.13 -12.30
N GLU A 88 -12.61 21.68 -13.56
CA GLU A 88 -13.82 21.63 -14.37
C GLU A 88 -14.49 20.24 -14.32
N VAL A 89 -15.78 20.18 -14.65
CA VAL A 89 -16.46 18.90 -14.93
C VAL A 89 -16.09 18.49 -16.36
N LYS A 90 -15.55 17.27 -16.51
CA LYS A 90 -15.21 16.71 -17.83
C LYS A 90 -15.68 15.26 -17.90
N TYR A 91 -15.63 14.71 -19.11
CA TYR A 91 -15.69 13.27 -19.30
C TYR A 91 -14.56 12.59 -18.53
N ASP A 92 -14.79 11.36 -18.09
CA ASP A 92 -13.68 10.51 -17.65
C ASP A 92 -12.67 10.35 -18.80
N PRO A 93 -11.34 10.32 -18.56
CA PRO A 93 -10.35 10.22 -19.63
C PRO A 93 -10.56 9.02 -20.57
N MET A 94 -11.11 7.93 -20.05
CA MET A 94 -11.44 6.72 -20.82
C MET A 94 -12.94 6.62 -21.15
N HIS A 95 -13.68 7.72 -20.98
CA HIS A 95 -15.11 7.85 -21.28
C HIS A 95 -16.00 6.81 -20.58
N GLN A 96 -15.58 6.34 -19.39
CA GLN A 96 -16.40 5.41 -18.59
C GLN A 96 -17.66 6.07 -18.02
N VAL A 97 -17.62 7.39 -17.85
CA VAL A 97 -18.75 8.22 -17.41
C VAL A 97 -18.75 9.55 -18.17
N GLU A 98 -19.95 10.05 -18.44
CA GLU A 98 -20.17 11.27 -19.24
C GLU A 98 -19.84 12.56 -18.47
N ALA A 99 -19.87 12.51 -17.14
CA ALA A 99 -19.53 13.64 -16.29
C ALA A 99 -18.87 13.16 -14.99
N ALA A 100 -17.65 13.61 -14.75
CA ALA A 100 -16.91 13.37 -13.52
C ALA A 100 -16.19 14.65 -13.05
N THR A 101 -15.88 14.66 -11.76
CA THR A 101 -14.98 15.64 -11.14
C THR A 101 -13.85 14.88 -10.44
N LEU A 102 -12.80 15.59 -10.02
CA LEU A 102 -11.70 14.98 -9.26
C LEU A 102 -12.18 14.24 -7.99
N GLY A 103 -13.24 14.73 -7.34
CA GLY A 103 -13.86 14.07 -6.17
C GLY A 103 -14.56 12.75 -6.48
N GLY A 104 -14.81 12.46 -7.76
CA GLY A 104 -15.33 11.18 -8.24
C GLY A 104 -14.31 10.05 -8.20
N TYR A 105 -13.06 10.31 -7.84
CA TYR A 105 -11.99 9.33 -7.77
C TYR A 105 -11.56 9.05 -6.33
N PHE A 106 -10.94 7.89 -6.11
CA PHE A 106 -10.47 7.47 -4.79
C PHE A 106 -9.19 6.64 -4.91
N GLU A 107 -8.38 6.63 -3.86
CA GLU A 107 -7.22 5.73 -3.77
C GLU A 107 -7.70 4.29 -3.52
N PRO A 108 -7.38 3.33 -4.40
CA PRO A 108 -7.77 1.93 -4.20
C PRO A 108 -6.98 1.32 -3.04
N SER A 109 -7.52 0.28 -2.40
CA SER A 109 -6.72 -0.53 -1.48
C SER A 109 -5.75 -1.45 -2.24
N ALA A 110 -4.68 -1.91 -1.57
CA ALA A 110 -3.77 -2.89 -2.14
C ALA A 110 -4.49 -4.16 -2.65
N GLN A 111 -5.51 -4.63 -1.92
CA GLN A 111 -6.34 -5.75 -2.35
C GLN A 111 -7.11 -5.45 -3.64
N GLN A 112 -7.68 -4.25 -3.77
CA GLN A 112 -8.39 -3.86 -5.00
C GLN A 112 -7.45 -3.80 -6.20
N VAL A 113 -6.20 -3.39 -6.00
CA VAL A 113 -5.16 -3.43 -7.06
C VAL A 113 -4.83 -4.87 -7.44
N LEU A 114 -4.64 -5.77 -6.48
CA LEU A 114 -4.40 -7.18 -6.75
C LEU A 114 -5.56 -7.83 -7.51
N ASP A 115 -6.80 -7.57 -7.09
CA ASP A 115 -8.00 -8.09 -7.75
C ASP A 115 -8.10 -7.61 -9.21
N PHE A 116 -7.75 -6.33 -9.45
CA PHE A 116 -7.65 -5.77 -10.79
C PHE A 116 -6.61 -6.50 -11.65
N VAL A 117 -5.42 -6.78 -11.10
CA VAL A 117 -4.36 -7.51 -11.80
C VAL A 117 -4.76 -8.95 -12.11
N ILE A 118 -5.34 -9.67 -11.15
CA ILE A 118 -5.83 -11.04 -11.33
C ILE A 118 -6.87 -11.09 -12.46
N LYS A 119 -7.83 -10.17 -12.44
CA LYS A 119 -8.89 -10.09 -13.46
C LYS A 119 -8.33 -9.93 -14.87
N ASN A 120 -7.35 -9.04 -15.07
CA ASN A 120 -6.84 -8.72 -16.40
C ASN A 120 -5.76 -9.72 -16.90
N SER A 121 -4.88 -10.17 -16.01
CA SER A 121 -3.84 -11.16 -16.33
C SER A 121 -4.40 -12.58 -16.53
N LYS A 122 -5.58 -12.88 -15.95
CA LYS A 122 -6.17 -14.23 -15.88
C LYS A 122 -5.31 -15.24 -15.13
N CYS A 123 -4.32 -14.78 -14.35
CA CYS A 123 -3.54 -15.61 -13.45
C CYS A 123 -4.28 -15.82 -12.12
N SER A 124 -4.00 -16.92 -11.43
CA SER A 124 -4.49 -17.10 -10.05
C SER A 124 -3.72 -16.22 -9.06
N ALA A 125 -4.32 -15.98 -7.89
CA ALA A 125 -3.70 -15.18 -6.82
C ALA A 125 -2.32 -15.71 -6.41
N ASP A 126 -2.14 -17.04 -6.45
CA ASP A 126 -0.91 -17.72 -6.03
C ASP A 126 0.32 -17.39 -6.90
N PHE A 127 0.13 -16.81 -8.10
CA PHE A 127 1.24 -16.28 -8.89
C PHE A 127 1.80 -14.96 -8.33
N PHE A 128 0.98 -14.22 -7.61
CA PHE A 128 1.29 -12.89 -7.11
C PHE A 128 1.58 -12.88 -5.62
N VAL A 129 0.87 -13.72 -4.85
CA VAL A 129 0.97 -13.79 -3.39
C VAL A 129 1.40 -15.21 -3.01
N PHE A 130 2.58 -15.31 -2.43
CA PHE A 130 3.21 -16.58 -2.11
C PHE A 130 2.83 -17.06 -0.71
N ASP A 131 2.76 -18.38 -0.55
CA ASP A 131 2.73 -19.02 0.76
C ASP A 131 4.16 -19.05 1.32
N TYR A 132 4.40 -18.34 2.43
CA TYR A 132 5.72 -18.26 3.04
C TYR A 132 6.26 -19.64 3.46
N ALA A 133 5.39 -20.53 3.94
CA ALA A 133 5.79 -21.86 4.40
C ALA A 133 6.27 -22.74 3.24
N LYS A 134 5.75 -22.52 2.04
CA LYS A 134 6.12 -23.27 0.82
C LYS A 134 7.26 -22.61 0.04
N CYS A 135 7.29 -21.28 0.01
CA CYS A 135 8.22 -20.49 -0.79
C CYS A 135 8.91 -19.42 0.07
N PRO A 136 9.73 -19.81 1.06
CA PRO A 136 10.44 -18.84 1.89
C PRO A 136 11.40 -17.98 1.05
N PRO A 137 11.71 -16.75 1.50
CA PRO A 137 12.68 -15.89 0.82
C PRO A 137 14.07 -16.55 0.79
N GLU A 138 14.79 -16.38 -0.33
CA GLU A 138 16.16 -16.91 -0.49
C GLU A 138 17.14 -16.32 0.53
N ASN A 139 16.97 -15.03 0.83
CA ASN A 139 17.66 -14.36 1.93
C ASN A 139 16.63 -14.04 3.01
N ALA A 140 16.61 -14.85 4.07
CA ALA A 140 15.73 -14.57 5.20
C ALA A 140 16.07 -13.17 5.75
N PRO A 141 15.08 -12.29 5.94
CA PRO A 141 15.31 -11.01 6.59
C PRO A 141 15.88 -11.25 7.99
N GLU A 142 16.74 -10.35 8.46
CA GLU A 142 17.34 -10.47 9.79
C GLU A 142 16.22 -10.65 10.83
N ARG A 143 16.30 -11.75 11.60
CA ARG A 143 15.35 -12.00 12.67
C ARG A 143 15.55 -10.93 13.72
N VAL A 144 14.56 -10.06 13.81
CA VAL A 144 14.48 -9.00 14.80
C VAL A 144 14.46 -9.62 16.19
N SER A 145 15.24 -9.05 17.12
CA SER A 145 15.41 -9.63 18.45
C SER A 145 14.07 -9.70 19.19
N LYS A 146 13.96 -10.58 20.20
CA LYS A 146 12.73 -10.66 21.02
C LYS A 146 12.35 -9.31 21.65
N GLN A 147 13.34 -8.49 21.98
CA GLN A 147 13.14 -7.16 22.57
C GLN A 147 12.58 -6.17 21.55
N ASP A 148 13.13 -6.16 20.34
CA ASP A 148 12.67 -5.30 19.25
C ASP A 148 11.27 -5.71 18.75
N MET A 149 10.96 -7.01 18.77
CA MET A 149 9.62 -7.52 18.50
C MET A 149 8.59 -7.06 19.54
N GLU A 150 8.98 -6.97 20.82
CA GLU A 150 8.13 -6.38 21.86
C GLU A 150 7.95 -4.87 21.67
N ALA A 151 8.98 -4.15 21.24
CA ALA A 151 8.88 -2.73 20.90
C ALA A 151 7.93 -2.48 19.72
N LEU A 152 8.03 -3.28 18.66
CA LEU A 152 7.12 -3.22 17.50
C LEU A 152 5.68 -3.59 17.88
N ARG A 153 5.47 -4.60 18.73
CA ARG A 153 4.14 -4.94 19.26
C ARG A 153 3.53 -3.79 20.06
N ARG A 154 4.29 -3.20 20.98
CA ARG A 154 3.86 -2.03 21.75
C ARG A 154 3.49 -0.90 20.79
N LYS A 155 4.32 -0.60 19.80
CA LYS A 155 4.06 0.46 18.81
C LYS A 155 2.78 0.21 17.99
N ARG A 156 2.55 -1.04 17.55
CA ARG A 156 1.31 -1.42 16.86
C ARG A 156 0.09 -1.22 17.76
N GLU A 157 0.15 -1.65 19.02
CA GLU A 157 -0.92 -1.44 20.00
C GLU A 157 -1.17 0.05 20.29
N TYR A 158 -0.14 0.89 20.29
CA TYR A 158 -0.29 2.35 20.44
C TYR A 158 -0.96 2.98 19.21
N LEU A 159 -0.60 2.54 18.00
CA LEU A 159 -1.19 3.07 16.76
C LEU A 159 -2.61 2.57 16.50
N THR A 160 -2.96 1.37 16.98
CA THR A 160 -4.32 0.81 16.84
C THR A 160 -5.24 1.12 18.01
N LYS A 161 -4.73 1.66 19.12
CA LYS A 161 -5.57 2.22 20.17
C LYS A 161 -6.34 3.41 19.59
N SER A 162 -7.65 3.21 19.43
CA SER A 162 -8.62 4.29 19.23
C SER A 162 -8.35 5.40 20.22
N GLU A 163 -8.43 6.66 19.77
CA GLU A 163 -8.13 7.83 20.60
C GLU A 163 -8.71 7.68 22.02
N PRO A 164 -7.90 7.94 23.06
CA PRO A 164 -8.38 7.85 24.44
C PRO A 164 -9.61 8.73 24.60
N SER A 165 -10.65 8.19 25.25
CA SER A 165 -11.87 8.94 25.51
C SER A 165 -11.53 10.17 26.37
N PHE A 166 -12.39 11.20 26.36
CA PHE A 166 -12.19 12.41 27.16
C PHE A 166 -11.86 12.12 28.64
N PHE A 167 -12.41 11.03 29.19
CA PHE A 167 -12.13 10.58 30.56
C PHE A 167 -10.70 10.05 30.76
N ASP A 168 -10.13 9.37 29.76
CA ASP A 168 -8.76 8.86 29.82
C ASP A 168 -7.73 10.00 29.83
N ARG A 169 -7.99 11.09 29.09
CA ARG A 169 -7.15 12.31 29.12
C ARG A 169 -7.16 13.01 30.47
N LEU A 170 -8.27 12.96 31.20
CA LEU A 170 -8.37 13.54 32.54
C LEU A 170 -7.51 12.78 33.56
N CYS A 171 -7.44 11.45 33.44
CA CYS A 171 -6.69 10.61 34.39
C CYS A 171 -5.17 10.58 34.12
N CYS A 172 -4.72 10.82 32.88
CA CYS A 172 -3.29 10.81 32.53
C CYS A 172 -2.54 12.11 32.87
N SER A 173 -3.22 13.18 33.31
CA SER A 173 -2.58 14.46 33.66
C SER A 173 -1.76 14.43 34.97
N PHE A 174 -1.75 13.30 35.70
CA PHE A 174 -1.10 13.21 37.01
C PHE A 174 0.20 12.40 37.06
N PHE A 175 0.52 11.56 36.08
CA PHE A 175 1.80 10.83 36.05
C PHE A 175 2.17 10.44 34.62
N GLN A 176 3.03 11.22 33.97
CA GLN A 176 4.08 10.72 33.08
C GLN A 176 4.93 11.92 32.64
N GLU A 177 6.20 11.93 33.06
CA GLU A 177 7.23 12.73 32.39
C GLU A 177 7.24 12.34 30.92
N GLU A 178 6.83 13.27 30.06
CA GLU A 178 6.99 13.16 28.62
C GLU A 178 8.48 13.07 28.32
N LYS A 179 8.99 11.85 28.16
CA LYS A 179 10.27 11.62 27.50
C LYS A 179 10.08 12.08 26.06
N ALA A 180 10.81 13.13 25.68
CA ALA A 180 10.76 13.68 24.34
C ALA A 180 10.98 12.55 23.30
N PRO A 181 10.18 12.51 22.22
CA PRO A 181 10.28 11.47 21.21
C PRO A 181 11.66 11.52 20.55
N ASP A 182 12.30 10.36 20.45
CA ASP A 182 13.55 10.20 19.71
C ASP A 182 13.24 10.38 18.21
N PRO A 183 13.87 11.32 17.50
CA PRO A 183 13.63 11.54 16.08
C PRO A 183 13.99 10.33 15.20
N HIS A 184 14.70 9.33 15.74
CA HIS A 184 14.99 8.08 15.02
C HIS A 184 13.83 7.07 14.98
N ASP A 185 12.77 7.26 15.78
CA ASP A 185 11.72 6.25 15.99
C ASP A 185 10.54 6.30 15.01
N GLU A 186 10.48 7.27 14.09
CA GLU A 186 9.31 7.47 13.21
C GLU A 186 9.19 6.49 12.02
N TRP A 187 10.21 5.68 11.72
CA TRP A 187 10.37 5.17 10.33
C TRP A 187 9.91 3.75 9.98
N LEU A 188 9.04 3.07 10.76
CA LEU A 188 8.91 1.61 10.60
C LEU A 188 7.53 0.94 10.48
N LEU A 189 6.40 1.63 10.26
CA LEU A 189 5.12 0.89 10.18
C LEU A 189 4.14 1.24 9.05
N THR A 190 4.47 2.15 8.14
CA THR A 190 3.70 2.40 6.91
C THR A 190 4.60 3.16 5.94
N GLU A 191 4.69 2.75 4.68
CA GLU A 191 5.36 3.57 3.66
C GLU A 191 4.61 4.91 3.56
N ARG A 192 5.28 6.03 3.86
CA ARG A 192 4.75 7.36 3.54
C ARG A 192 4.71 7.50 2.01
N PRO A 193 3.68 8.14 1.44
CA PRO A 193 3.69 8.49 0.02
C PRO A 193 4.94 9.33 -0.29
N PRO A 194 5.52 9.24 -1.51
CA PRO A 194 6.69 10.01 -1.86
C PRO A 194 6.36 11.50 -1.73
N SER A 195 6.97 12.17 -0.76
CA SER A 195 6.97 13.62 -0.66
C SER A 195 7.68 14.18 -1.89
N GLY A 196 6.94 14.86 -2.74
CA GLY A 196 7.48 15.60 -3.88
C GLY A 196 8.53 16.63 -3.46
N PRO A 197 9.34 17.14 -4.41
CA PRO A 197 10.39 18.08 -4.09
C PRO A 197 9.76 19.36 -3.51
N ASN A 198 10.18 19.72 -2.29
CA ASN A 198 9.92 21.03 -1.72
C ASN A 198 10.55 22.07 -2.66
N VAL A 199 9.69 22.93 -3.23
CA VAL A 199 10.08 24.22 -3.83
C VAL A 199 9.93 25.29 -2.78
#